data_AF-A0A1E3PUB5-F1
#
_entry.id   AF-A0A1E3PUB5-F1
#
_cell.length_a   1.000
_cell.length_b   1.000
_cell.length_c   1.000
_cell.angle_alpha   90.00
_cell.angle_beta   90.00
_cell.angle_gamma   90.00
#
_symmetry.space_group_name_H-M   'P 1'
#
loop_
_entity.id
_entity.type
_entity.pdbx_description
1 polymer ?
#
loop_
_entity_poly.entity_id
_entity_poly.type
_entity_poly.pdbx_seq_one_letter_code
_entity_poly.pdbx_strand_id
1 'polypeptide(L)' 'MALDVLSVAPMSADVERLFSSCGGMLDPSRNRLEANTIGIVQTLRSWQKAGLIRSNDHLLQLP' A
#
# COMPACT_ATOMS: atom_id res chain seq x y z
N MET A 1 18.44 -13.60 -14.75
CA MET A 1 17.58 -14.79 -14.53
C MET A 1 17.50 -15.15 -13.04
N ALA A 2 18.61 -15.31 -12.31
CA ALA A 2 18.55 -15.62 -10.87
C ALA A 2 17.82 -14.56 -10.01
N LEU A 3 18.04 -13.26 -10.26
CA LEU A 3 17.33 -12.18 -9.57
C LEU A 3 15.83 -12.14 -9.85
N ASP A 4 15.41 -12.58 -11.03
CA ASP A 4 14.00 -12.63 -11.44
C ASP A 4 13.27 -13.81 -10.79
N VAL A 5 13.96 -14.95 -10.65
CA VAL A 5 13.44 -16.11 -9.92
C VAL A 5 13.32 -15.83 -8.42
N LEU A 6 14.25 -15.04 -7.86
CA LEU A 6 14.26 -14.71 -6.42
C LEU A 6 13.42 -13.47 -6.06
N SER A 7 12.98 -12.69 -7.05
CA SER A 7 12.10 -11.53 -6.82
C SER A 7 10.64 -11.93 -6.64
N VAL A 8 10.24 -13.10 -7.16
CA VAL A 8 8.91 -13.66 -6.95
C VAL A 8 8.82 -14.20 -5.53
N ALA A 9 8.00 -13.55 -4.71
CA ALA A 9 7.73 -14.05 -3.37
C ALA A 9 7.09 -15.45 -3.46
N PRO A 10 7.54 -16.43 -2.65
CA PRO A 10 7.00 -17.79 -2.66
C PRO A 10 5.57 -17.86 -2.10
N MET A 11 5.08 -16.79 -1.47
CA MET A 11 3.78 -16.71 -0.82
C MET A 11 3.17 -15.31 -0.95
N SER A 12 1.85 -15.23 -1.11
CA SER A 12 1.11 -13.98 -1.26
C SER A 12 0.91 -13.18 0.04
N ALA A 13 1.55 -13.57 1.14
CA ALA A 13 1.31 -13.00 2.47
C ALA A 13 1.52 -11.47 2.53
N ASP A 14 2.50 -10.94 1.80
CA ASP A 14 2.73 -9.49 1.71
C ASP A 14 1.61 -8.76 0.96
N VAL A 15 1.09 -9.37 -0.10
CA VAL A 15 -0.02 -8.83 -0.89
C VAL A 15 -1.33 -8.89 -0.09
N GLU A 16 -1.56 -10.00 0.62
CA GLU A 16 -2.73 -10.17 1.50
C GLU A 16 -2.73 -9.16 2.65
N ARG A 17 -1.57 -8.89 3.26
CA ARG A 17 -1.43 -7.83 4.27
C ARG A 17 -1.73 -6.45 3.68
N LEU A 18 -1.29 -6.19 2.45
CA LEU A 18 -1.57 -4.94 1.74
C LEU A 18 -3.08 -4.77 1.52
N PHE A 19 -3.76 -5.79 1.02
CA PHE A 19 -5.22 -5.78 0.84
C PHE A 19 -5.99 -5.63 2.15
N SER A 20 -5.54 -6.30 3.20
CA SER A 20 -6.15 -6.15 4.54
C SER A 20 -6.04 -4.71 5.03
N SER A 21 -4.89 -4.04 4.83
CA SER A 21 -4.72 -2.63 5.19
C SER A 21 -5.55 -1.65 4.34
N CYS A 22 -5.90 -2.04 3.10
CA CYS A 22 -6.80 -1.27 2.24
C CYS A 22 -8.27 -1.41 2.63
N GLY A 23 -8.64 -2.39 3.47
CA GLY A 23 -10.03 -2.68 3.82
C GLY A 23 -10.79 -1.46 4.37
N GLY A 24 -10.12 -0.63 5.18
CA GLY A 24 -10.71 0.61 5.71
C GLY A 24 -10.98 1.70 4.67
N MET A 25 -10.36 1.63 3.49
CA MET A 25 -10.60 2.54 2.35
C MET A 25 -11.71 2.05 1.42
N LEU A 26 -12.06 0.76 1.52
CA LEU A 26 -13.11 0.09 0.77
C LEU A 26 -14.44 0.06 1.54
N ASP A 27 -14.40 0.27 2.85
CA ASP A 27 -15.57 0.20 3.72
C ASP A 27 -16.54 1.37 3.48
N PRO A 28 -17.84 1.10 3.27
CA PRO A 28 -18.84 2.14 2.98
C PRO A 28 -19.05 3.14 4.13
N SER A 29 -18.64 2.82 5.37
CA SER A 29 -18.73 3.75 6.50
C SER A 29 -17.70 4.88 6.46
N ARG A 30 -16.64 4.78 5.64
CA ARG A 30 -15.52 5.74 5.60
C ARG A 30 -15.27 6.40 4.24
N ASN A 31 -16.33 6.59 3.45
CA ASN A 31 -16.30 6.98 2.03
C ASN A 31 -15.63 5.92 1.16
N ARG A 32 -16.44 5.24 0.34
CA ARG A 32 -15.95 4.36 -0.73
C ARG A 32 -15.07 5.18 -1.67
N LEU A 33 -13.76 5.08 -1.50
CA LEU A 33 -12.80 5.72 -2.38
C LEU A 33 -12.79 4.99 -3.73
N GLU A 34 -12.59 5.75 -4.80
CA GLU A 34 -12.44 5.16 -6.12
C GLU A 34 -11.20 4.26 -6.15
N ALA A 35 -11.25 3.17 -6.92
CA ALA A 35 -10.15 2.21 -7.02
C ALA A 35 -8.83 2.89 -7.44
N ASN A 36 -8.90 3.90 -8.31
CA ASN A 36 -7.75 4.70 -8.71
C ASN A 36 -7.11 5.43 -7.53
N THR A 37 -7.92 6.09 -6.69
CA THR A 37 -7.46 6.79 -5.50
C THR A 37 -6.81 5.85 -4.49
N ILE A 38 -7.36 4.65 -4.29
CA ILE A 38 -6.78 3.62 -3.42
C ILE A 38 -5.40 3.19 -3.94
N GLY A 39 -5.28 2.97 -5.26
CA GLY A 39 -4.01 2.60 -5.89
C GLY A 39 -2.92 3.68 -5.73
N ILE A 40 -3.29 4.96 -5.88
CA ILE A 40 -2.37 6.08 -5.68
C ILE A 40 -1.89 6.13 -4.22
N VAL A 41 -2.81 6.03 -3.24
CA VAL A 41 -2.46 6.08 -1.81
C VAL A 41 -1.57 4.92 -1.41
N GLN A 42 -1.82 3.71 -1.91
CA GLN A 42 -0.97 2.55 -1.61
C GLN A 42 0.41 2.65 -2.26
N THR A 43 0.51 3.25 -3.44
CA THR A 43 1.78 3.54 -4.11
C THR A 43 2.59 4.58 -3.33
N LEU A 44 1.94 5.66 -2.87
CA LEU A 44 2.59 6.64 -1.99
C LEU A 44 3.08 6.00 -0.68
N ARG A 45 2.27 5.12 -0.07
CA ARG A 45 2.65 4.38 1.14
C ARG A 45 3.83 3.43 0.89
N SER A 46 3.91 2.77 -0.27
CA SER A 46 5.03 1.89 -0.60
C SER A 46 6.32 2.68 -0.80
N TRP A 47 6.25 3.83 -1.47
CA TRP A 47 7.37 4.74 -1.64
C TRP A 47 7.85 5.36 -0.32
N GLN A 48 6.93 5.68 0.58
CA GLN A 48 7.27 6.10 1.94
C GLN A 48 8.03 4.99 2.70
N LYS A 49 7.52 3.75 2.67
CA LYS A 49 8.19 2.60 3.32
C LYS A 49 9.57 2.31 2.73
N ALA A 50 9.75 2.51 1.42
CA ALA A 50 11.03 2.38 0.74
C ALA A 50 11.99 3.56 1.01
N GLY A 51 11.56 4.58 1.76
CA GLY A 51 12.37 5.78 2.05
C GLY A 51 12.56 6.70 0.85
N LEU A 52 11.82 6.49 -0.25
CA LEU A 52 11.87 7.30 -1.47
C LEU A 52 11.22 8.67 -1.26
N ILE A 53 10.28 8.77 -0.31
CA ILE A 53 9.59 10.00 0.06
C ILE A 53 9.83 10.28 1.54
N ARG A 54 10.34 11.47 1.86
CA ARG A 54 10.41 11.95 3.25
C ARG A 54 9.04 12.49 3.64
N SER A 55 8.43 11.89 4.65
CA SER A 55 7.21 12.41 5.27
C SER A 55 7.55 13.63 6.10
N ASN A 56 7.63 14.79 5.47
CA ASN A 56 7.75 16.05 6.21
C ASN A 56 6.39 16.58 6.70
N ASP A 57 5.33 15.78 6.53
CA ASP A 57 3.97 16.16 6.84
C ASP A 57 3.29 15.08 7.65
N HIS A 58 2.74 15.50 8.79
CA HIS A 58 1.84 14.77 9.69
C HIS A 58 0.57 14.23 8.99
N LEU A 59 0.40 14.47 7.68
CA LEU A 59 -0.74 14.11 6.85
C LEU A 59 -0.88 12.61 6.55
N LEU A 60 0.20 11.82 6.71
CA LEU A 60 0.18 10.37 6.48
C LEU A 60 0.01 9.55 7.78
N GLN A 61 -0.11 10.22 8.94
CA GLN A 61 -0.49 9.61 10.21
C GLN A 61 -2.01 9.40 10.24
N LEU A 62 -2.52 8.55 9.35
CA LEU A 62 -3.85 7.99 9.53
C LEU A 62 -3.74 6.87 10.58
N PRO A 63 -4.67 6.82 11.57
CA PRO A 63 -4.66 5.83 12.64
C PRO A 63 -4.83 4.40 12.13
#